data_AF-A0A8H3XD12-F1
#
_entry.id   AF-A0A8H3XD12-F1
#
_cell.length_a   1.000
_cell.length_b   1.000
_cell.length_c   1.000
_cell.angle_alpha   90.00
_cell.angle_beta   90.00
_cell.angle_gamma   90.00
#
_symmetry.space_group_name_H-M   'P 1'
#
loop_
_entity.id
_entity.type
_entity.pdbx_description
1 polymer ?
#
loop_
_entity_poly.entity_id
_entity_poly.type
_entity_poly.pdbx_seq_one_letter_code
_entity_poly.pdbx_strand_id
1 'polypeptide(L)'
;MSDIFSEIPYEIVVKILSFLLAKDLCSISLVNKNLLSFTQDDYIWQSICINQFPASRISEEQQNMISEEATSKIQETDNLGNQSGTNFIETIVSNLVESNSNEKQVTVSEHSEWKRLYKRLSRHINFIAKERGVIWLDCQQGGGDNHHWRTIEDSQSEFGKVVYLDYVWWFDVSSTLKAVLPGTYDVVWRLKIEQSNYSRRYYRNIQNLNFSTTVIERFEDEGDAETAIHDEQKHNHIPQPTLYANITRKSEWVEYCLPYKIDVPERKIVDGKMVYHDIHLKIYNHDSTSKSGLWIDYVRLREHDKNRVYEQFEEIEENEPNSTRDDDNYDSDYDTDNDDGMT
;
A
#
# COMPACT_ATOMS: atom_id res chain seq x y z
N MET A 1 30.22 30.62 17.80
CA MET A 1 29.20 31.01 16.81
C MET A 1 27.89 30.62 17.47
N SER A 2 27.06 31.60 17.87
CA SER A 2 25.77 31.26 18.47
C SER A 2 24.93 30.54 17.41
N ASP A 3 24.34 29.43 17.81
CA ASP A 3 23.40 28.71 16.97
C ASP A 3 22.13 29.54 16.90
N ILE A 4 21.70 29.91 15.70
CA ILE A 4 20.50 30.74 15.49
C ILE A 4 19.26 30.11 16.13
N PHE A 5 19.19 28.77 16.19
CA PHE A 5 18.10 28.04 16.85
C PHE A 5 18.13 28.14 18.37
N SER A 6 19.23 28.60 18.96
CA SER A 6 19.32 28.90 20.40
C SER A 6 18.78 30.30 20.74
N GLU A 7 18.65 31.17 19.75
CA GLU A 7 18.16 32.55 19.91
C GLU A 7 16.65 32.68 19.57
N ILE A 8 16.09 31.67 18.89
CA ILE A 8 14.68 31.62 18.50
C ILE A 8 13.84 31.00 19.63
N PRO A 9 12.64 31.56 19.96
CA PRO A 9 11.73 30.95 20.92
C PRO A 9 11.36 29.51 20.56
N TYR A 10 11.23 28.66 21.58
CA TYR A 10 10.96 27.22 21.44
C TYR A 10 9.78 26.94 20.50
N GLU A 11 8.68 27.68 20.65
CA GLU A 11 7.43 27.49 19.89
C GLU A 11 7.63 27.72 18.39
N ILE A 12 8.51 28.65 18.03
CA ILE A 12 8.84 28.94 16.64
C ILE A 12 9.70 27.82 16.06
N VAL A 13 10.67 27.31 16.83
CA VAL A 13 11.48 26.17 16.41
C VAL A 13 10.61 24.94 16.18
N VAL A 14 9.71 24.60 17.12
CA VAL A 14 8.76 23.50 16.96
C VAL A 14 7.93 23.68 15.70
N LYS A 15 7.39 24.88 15.47
CA LYS A 15 6.56 25.17 14.30
C LYS A 15 7.35 24.96 13.00
N ILE A 16 8.60 25.41 12.92
CA ILE A 16 9.48 25.17 11.77
C ILE A 16 9.70 23.67 11.56
N LEU A 17 10.08 22.95 12.62
CA LEU A 17 10.38 21.52 12.56
C LEU A 17 9.14 20.68 12.23
N SER A 18 7.94 21.13 12.58
CA SER A 18 6.68 20.43 12.29
C SER A 18 6.34 20.32 10.81
N PHE A 19 6.94 21.15 9.95
CA PHE A 19 6.77 21.12 8.49
C PHE A 19 7.77 20.20 7.78
N LEU A 20 8.73 19.63 8.51
CA LEU A 20 9.77 18.79 7.94
C LEU A 20 9.34 17.33 7.86
N LEU A 21 9.88 16.61 6.87
CA LEU A 21 9.74 15.17 6.80
C LEU A 21 10.63 14.53 7.88
N ALA A 22 10.26 13.33 8.34
CA ALA A 22 11.05 12.63 9.35
C ALA A 22 12.50 12.36 8.93
N LYS A 23 12.77 12.19 7.62
CA LYS A 23 14.14 12.06 7.10
C LYS A 23 14.98 13.32 7.34
N ASP A 24 14.37 14.49 7.20
CA ASP A 24 15.04 15.77 7.40
C ASP A 24 15.23 16.04 8.90
N LEU A 25 14.27 15.65 9.73
CA LEU A 25 14.41 15.71 11.20
C LEU A 25 15.54 14.82 11.71
N CYS A 26 15.70 13.61 11.14
CA CYS A 26 16.83 12.76 11.46
C CYS A 26 18.15 13.45 11.10
N SER A 27 18.22 14.11 9.94
CA SER A 27 19.41 14.85 9.52
C SER A 27 19.70 16.05 10.44
N ILE A 28 18.67 16.80 10.85
CA ILE A 28 18.77 17.92 11.79
C ILE A 28 19.26 17.48 13.17
N SER A 29 18.81 16.31 13.64
CA SER A 29 19.24 15.76 14.93
C SER A 29 20.76 15.53 15.02
N LEU A 30 21.43 15.39 13.87
CA LEU A 30 22.87 15.16 13.78
C LEU A 30 23.70 16.46 13.76
N VAL A 31 23.05 17.62 13.61
CA VAL A 31 23.76 18.91 13.45
C VAL A 31 24.34 19.38 14.77
N ASN A 32 23.55 19.42 15.84
CA ASN A 32 24.01 19.81 17.17
C ASN A 32 23.11 19.25 18.30
N LYS A 33 23.57 19.36 19.56
CA LYS A 33 22.85 18.83 20.73
C LYS A 33 21.52 19.54 21.02
N ASN A 34 21.41 20.83 20.69
CA ASN A 34 20.20 21.62 20.90
C ASN A 34 19.09 21.13 19.96
N LEU A 35 19.40 21.03 18.67
CA LEU A 35 18.54 20.46 17.63
C LEU A 35 18.19 18.99 17.92
N LEU A 36 19.14 18.20 18.43
CA LEU A 36 18.85 16.86 18.91
C LEU A 36 17.77 16.87 20.00
N SER A 37 17.88 17.75 21.01
CA SER A 37 16.87 17.81 22.08
C SER A 37 15.48 18.16 21.58
N PHE A 38 15.36 19.04 20.57
CA PHE A 38 14.08 19.28 19.90
C PHE A 38 13.55 18.01 19.23
N THR A 39 14.36 17.26 18.48
CA THR A 39 13.89 16.02 17.82
C THR A 39 13.53 14.87 18.78
N GLN A 40 13.92 14.96 20.05
CA GLN A 40 13.54 14.02 21.10
C GLN A 40 12.24 14.42 21.80
N ASP A 41 11.78 15.65 21.59
CA ASP A 41 10.57 16.18 22.20
C ASP A 41 9.33 15.58 21.53
N ASP A 42 8.46 14.98 22.36
CA ASP A 42 7.23 14.33 21.91
C ASP A 42 6.22 15.35 21.33
N TYR A 43 6.27 16.61 21.78
CA TYR A 43 5.41 17.68 21.27
C TYR A 43 5.70 17.98 19.79
N ILE A 44 6.95 17.84 19.34
CA ILE A 44 7.30 17.97 17.92
C ILE A 44 6.67 16.83 17.13
N TRP A 45 6.76 15.59 17.60
CA TRP A 45 6.14 14.44 16.93
C TRP A 45 4.61 14.53 16.92
N GLN A 46 4.00 15.04 17.99
CA GLN A 46 2.58 15.33 18.05
C GLN A 46 2.19 16.35 16.97
N SER A 47 2.91 17.47 16.90
CA SER A 47 2.65 18.52 15.91
C SER A 47 2.82 18.01 14.48
N ILE A 48 3.84 17.19 14.23
CA ILE A 48 4.06 16.52 12.94
C ILE A 48 2.88 15.61 12.61
N CYS A 49 2.44 14.76 13.54
CA CYS A 49 1.32 13.86 13.32
C CYS A 49 0.06 14.62 12.94
N ILE A 50 -0.30 15.65 13.70
CA ILE A 50 -1.50 16.47 13.47
C ILE A 50 -1.42 17.24 12.14
N ASN A 51 -0.23 17.75 11.79
CA ASN A 51 -0.05 18.50 10.55
C ASN A 51 0.01 17.60 9.31
N GLN A 52 0.42 16.35 9.47
CA GLN A 52 0.59 15.43 8.34
C GLN A 52 -0.64 14.55 8.15
N PHE A 53 -1.22 13.96 9.19
CA PHE A 53 -2.24 12.93 9.05
C PHE A 53 -3.63 13.44 9.47
N PRO A 54 -4.71 12.96 8.83
CA PRO A 54 -6.06 13.31 9.24
C PRO A 54 -6.37 12.76 10.63
N ALA A 55 -7.20 13.49 11.40
CA ALA A 55 -7.53 13.14 12.78
C ALA A 55 -8.20 11.76 12.91
N SER A 56 -9.00 11.35 11.92
CA SER A 56 -9.62 10.02 11.86
C SER A 56 -8.58 8.91 11.84
N ARG A 57 -7.54 9.06 11.00
CA ARG A 57 -6.43 8.11 10.87
C ARG A 57 -5.57 8.05 12.13
N ILE A 58 -5.30 9.20 12.73
CA ILE A 58 -4.58 9.31 14.02
C ILE A 58 -5.33 8.51 15.09
N SER A 59 -6.65 8.74 15.19
CA SER A 59 -7.51 8.07 16.16
C SER A 59 -7.57 6.56 15.94
N GLU A 60 -7.71 6.11 14.68
CA GLU A 60 -7.68 4.69 14.30
C GLU A 60 -6.37 4.01 14.74
N GLU A 61 -5.20 4.60 14.46
CA GLU A 61 -3.92 4.01 14.89
C GLU A 61 -3.72 4.02 16.40
N GLN A 62 -4.15 5.08 17.08
CA GLN A 62 -4.07 5.14 18.54
C GLN A 62 -4.89 4.00 19.17
N GLN A 63 -6.09 3.74 18.64
CA GLN A 63 -6.91 2.63 19.09
C GLN A 63 -6.25 1.27 18.80
N ASN A 64 -5.60 1.12 17.64
CA ASN A 64 -4.83 -0.09 17.31
C ASN A 64 -3.67 -0.31 18.29
N MET A 65 -2.92 0.75 18.63
CA MET A 65 -1.83 0.69 19.62
C MET A 65 -2.32 0.25 21.01
N ILE A 66 -3.45 0.79 21.47
CA ILE A 66 -4.07 0.42 22.75
C ILE A 66 -4.48 -1.05 22.73
N SER A 67 -5.08 -1.51 21.64
CA SER A 67 -5.55 -2.89 21.48
C SER A 67 -4.39 -3.91 21.45
N GLU A 68 -3.29 -3.58 20.79
CA GLU A 68 -2.06 -4.39 20.76
C GLU A 68 -1.38 -4.47 22.14
N GLU A 69 -1.36 -3.36 22.89
CA GLU A 69 -0.77 -3.34 24.23
C GLU A 69 -1.63 -4.14 25.22
N ALA A 70 -2.96 -4.08 25.11
CA ALA A 70 -3.87 -4.88 25.90
C ALA A 70 -3.69 -6.39 25.63
N THR A 71 -3.58 -6.79 24.37
CA THR A 71 -3.36 -8.20 23.98
C THR A 71 -2.00 -8.73 24.44
N SER A 72 -0.95 -7.90 24.40
CA SER A 72 0.38 -8.27 24.90
C SER A 72 0.39 -8.49 26.42
N LYS A 73 -0.28 -7.62 27.19
CA LYS A 73 -0.41 -7.77 28.65
C LYS A 73 -1.20 -9.01 29.05
N ILE A 74 -2.22 -9.38 28.27
CA ILE A 74 -3.01 -10.61 28.50
C ILE A 74 -2.15 -11.86 28.29
N GLN A 75 -1.34 -11.91 27.22
CA GLN A 75 -0.43 -13.03 26.97
C GLN A 75 0.63 -13.19 28.08
N GLU A 76 1.08 -12.09 28.70
CA GLU A 76 1.94 -12.15 29.87
C GLU A 76 1.21 -12.68 31.12
N THR A 77 -0.07 -12.33 31.31
CA THR A 77 -0.87 -12.81 32.45
C THR A 77 -1.37 -14.25 32.29
N ASP A 78 -1.63 -14.72 31.07
CA ASP A 78 -2.04 -16.11 30.80
C ASP A 78 -0.88 -17.09 31.01
N ASN A 79 0.36 -16.64 30.84
CA ASN A 79 1.56 -17.38 31.25
C ASN A 79 1.71 -17.48 32.79
N LEU A 80 0.90 -16.72 33.55
CA LEU A 80 0.68 -16.83 35.00
C LEU A 80 -0.71 -17.40 35.31
N GLY A 81 -1.14 -18.41 34.54
CA GLY A 81 -2.23 -19.34 34.85
C GLY A 81 -3.41 -18.79 35.66
N ASN A 82 -4.45 -18.31 35.00
CA ASN A 82 -5.82 -18.35 35.53
C ASN A 82 -6.87 -18.31 34.43
N GLN A 83 -7.83 -19.25 34.50
CA GLN A 83 -8.92 -19.41 33.55
C GLN A 83 -10.07 -18.45 33.88
N SER A 84 -10.40 -17.51 32.98
CA SER A 84 -11.77 -17.00 32.70
C SER A 84 -11.72 -15.83 31.69
N GLY A 85 -11.58 -16.15 30.40
CA GLY A 85 -11.04 -15.24 29.38
C GLY A 85 -11.99 -14.41 28.51
N THR A 86 -13.29 -14.27 28.82
CA THR A 86 -14.20 -13.51 27.91
C THR A 86 -14.81 -12.26 28.53
N ASN A 87 -15.31 -12.31 29.77
CA ASN A 87 -15.93 -11.14 30.43
C ASN A 87 -14.93 -10.12 30.98
N PHE A 88 -13.64 -10.49 31.03
CA PHE A 88 -12.57 -9.60 31.50
C PHE A 88 -12.13 -8.61 30.41
N ILE A 89 -12.24 -9.00 29.13
CA ILE A 89 -11.80 -8.19 27.98
C ILE A 89 -12.67 -6.93 27.84
N GLU A 90 -14.00 -7.07 27.83
CA GLU A 90 -14.91 -5.90 27.77
C GLU A 90 -14.69 -4.96 28.97
N THR A 91 -14.49 -5.53 30.16
CA THR A 91 -14.28 -4.75 31.39
C THR A 91 -12.96 -3.96 31.37
N ILE A 92 -11.87 -4.56 30.89
CA ILE A 92 -10.56 -3.87 30.79
C ILE A 92 -10.59 -2.81 29.70
N VAL A 93 -11.17 -3.12 28.53
CA VAL A 93 -11.27 -2.17 27.42
C VAL A 93 -12.11 -0.97 27.83
N SER A 94 -13.25 -1.18 28.49
CA SER A 94 -14.07 -0.07 29.03
C SER A 94 -13.32 0.74 30.10
N ASN A 95 -12.61 0.10 31.02
CA ASN A 95 -11.89 0.80 32.09
C ASN A 95 -10.68 1.61 31.57
N LEU A 96 -9.96 1.12 30.55
CA LEU A 96 -8.85 1.85 29.92
C LEU A 96 -9.36 3.05 29.12
N VAL A 97 -10.48 2.89 28.41
CA VAL A 97 -11.15 3.97 27.66
C VAL A 97 -11.70 5.04 28.61
N GLU A 98 -12.32 4.65 29.73
CA GLU A 98 -12.83 5.59 30.74
C GLU A 98 -11.71 6.32 31.49
N SER A 99 -10.56 5.68 31.74
CA SER A 99 -9.44 6.35 32.40
C SER A 99 -8.78 7.49 31.61
N ASN A 100 -9.05 7.60 30.29
CA ASN A 100 -8.60 8.73 29.46
C ASN A 100 -9.54 9.95 29.48
N SER A 101 -10.66 9.89 30.21
CA SER A 101 -11.63 11.00 30.33
C SER A 101 -11.64 11.68 31.69
N ASN A 102 -10.76 11.29 32.62
CA ASN A 102 -10.57 11.97 33.89
C ASN A 102 -9.11 12.37 34.08
N GLU A 103 -8.88 13.67 34.30
CA GLU A 103 -7.61 14.25 34.75
C GLU A 103 -7.11 13.53 36.01
N LYS A 104 -6.30 12.49 35.83
CA LYS A 104 -5.35 12.03 36.83
C LYS A 104 -4.06 11.68 36.14
N GLN A 105 -3.00 12.35 36.61
CA GLN A 105 -1.60 12.15 36.25
C GLN A 105 -1.25 10.66 36.20
N VAL A 106 -1.30 10.09 35.00
CA VAL A 106 -0.66 8.83 34.69
C VAL A 106 0.82 9.16 34.55
N THR A 107 1.63 8.62 35.46
CA THR A 107 3.07 8.71 35.41
C THR A 107 3.56 8.20 34.06
N VAL A 108 4.07 9.13 33.26
CA VAL A 108 4.71 8.96 31.96
C VAL A 108 5.70 7.81 32.03
N SER A 109 5.41 6.68 31.37
CA SER A 109 6.47 5.76 30.99
C SER A 109 7.24 6.40 29.83
N GLU A 110 8.54 6.58 30.04
CA GLU A 110 9.48 7.47 29.34
C GLU A 110 9.77 7.18 27.85
N HIS A 111 8.83 6.69 27.03
CA HIS A 111 9.06 6.46 25.60
C HIS A 111 7.99 7.18 24.76
N SER A 112 8.45 8.20 24.02
CA SER A 112 7.71 9.08 23.09
C SER A 112 6.57 8.38 22.33
N GLU A 113 5.34 8.53 22.86
CA GLU A 113 4.13 7.91 22.32
C GLU A 113 3.80 8.46 20.92
N TRP A 114 4.02 9.77 20.69
CA TRP A 114 3.76 10.38 19.39
C TRP A 114 4.80 10.00 18.34
N LYS A 115 6.07 9.79 18.70
CA LYS A 115 7.05 9.26 17.74
C LYS A 115 6.77 7.81 17.38
N ARG A 116 6.30 7.00 18.34
CA ARG A 116 5.84 5.63 18.09
C ARG A 116 4.62 5.63 17.16
N LEU A 117 3.65 6.51 17.41
CA LEU A 117 2.49 6.71 16.56
C LEU A 117 2.88 7.19 15.16
N TYR A 118 3.75 8.19 15.05
CA TYR A 118 4.27 8.68 13.76
C TYR A 118 4.88 7.53 12.96
N LYS A 119 5.72 6.70 13.59
CA LYS A 119 6.32 5.54 12.95
C LYS A 119 5.26 4.56 12.42
N ARG A 120 4.12 4.40 13.09
CA ARG A 120 3.01 3.54 12.62
C ARG A 120 2.22 4.18 11.48
N LEU A 121 1.90 5.47 11.61
CA LEU A 121 1.23 6.23 10.56
C LEU A 121 2.06 6.24 9.27
N SER A 122 3.38 6.43 9.40
CA SER A 122 4.32 6.40 8.27
C SER A 122 4.65 5.00 7.75
N ARG A 123 4.27 3.93 8.46
CA ARG A 123 4.57 2.54 8.08
C ARG A 123 3.71 2.02 6.92
N HIS A 124 2.55 2.62 6.66
CA HIS A 124 1.52 2.09 5.77
C HIS A 124 1.80 2.24 4.26
N ILE A 125 3.05 2.09 3.83
CA ILE A 125 3.41 2.10 2.41
C ILE A 125 3.28 0.69 1.80
N ASN A 126 2.68 -0.23 2.52
CA ASN A 126 2.46 -1.58 2.05
C ASN A 126 1.15 -2.13 2.57
N PHE A 127 0.68 -3.11 1.82
CA PHE A 127 -0.45 -3.94 2.12
C PHE A 127 0.06 -5.33 2.39
N ILE A 128 -0.34 -5.88 3.52
CA ILE A 128 -0.10 -7.27 3.86
C ILE A 128 -1.21 -8.09 3.23
N ALA A 129 -0.89 -9.15 2.49
CA ALA A 129 -1.90 -9.89 1.75
C ALA A 129 -3.01 -10.50 2.64
N LYS A 130 -2.74 -10.75 3.93
CA LYS A 130 -3.76 -11.22 4.88
C LYS A 130 -4.89 -10.20 5.10
N GLU A 131 -4.64 -8.91 4.88
CA GLU A 131 -5.57 -7.78 5.10
C GLU A 131 -6.35 -7.42 3.82
N ARG A 132 -6.42 -8.35 2.86
CA ARG A 132 -7.05 -8.17 1.55
C ARG A 132 -8.57 -8.04 1.59
N GLY A 133 -9.08 -7.12 0.78
CA GLY A 133 -10.43 -7.22 0.23
C GLY A 133 -10.40 -8.21 -0.94
N VAL A 134 -11.24 -9.25 -0.90
CA VAL A 134 -11.35 -10.20 -2.02
C VAL A 134 -12.79 -10.27 -2.47
N ILE A 135 -13.00 -10.17 -3.79
CA ILE A 135 -14.26 -10.42 -4.46
C ILE A 135 -14.02 -11.50 -5.51
N TRP A 136 -14.90 -12.48 -5.63
CA TRP A 136 -14.76 -13.57 -6.60
C TRP A 136 -16.11 -14.19 -6.96
N LEU A 137 -16.15 -14.96 -8.05
CA LEU A 137 -17.30 -15.80 -8.40
C LEU A 137 -16.95 -17.27 -8.26
N ASP A 138 -17.80 -17.95 -7.50
CA ASP A 138 -17.93 -19.39 -7.54
C ASP A 138 -19.06 -19.80 -8.50
N CYS A 139 -18.82 -20.81 -9.33
CA CYS A 139 -19.79 -21.40 -10.23
C CYS A 139 -20.79 -22.33 -9.50
N GLN A 140 -20.58 -22.62 -8.21
CA GLN A 140 -21.53 -23.38 -7.40
C GLN A 140 -22.32 -22.44 -6.49
N GLN A 141 -23.61 -22.24 -6.81
CA GLN A 141 -24.56 -21.61 -5.91
C GLN A 141 -24.57 -22.39 -4.57
N GLY A 142 -23.96 -21.80 -3.53
CA GLY A 142 -23.80 -22.44 -2.23
C GLY A 142 -22.37 -22.91 -1.93
N GLY A 143 -21.35 -22.18 -2.39
CA GLY A 143 -19.96 -22.36 -1.97
C GLY A 143 -19.88 -22.52 -0.46
N GLY A 144 -19.65 -23.77 -0.02
CA GLY A 144 -19.48 -24.10 1.40
C GLY A 144 -18.20 -23.49 1.96
N ASP A 145 -17.68 -24.05 3.06
CA ASP A 145 -16.51 -23.53 3.79
C ASP A 145 -15.16 -23.58 3.02
N ASN A 146 -15.17 -23.90 1.72
CA ASN A 146 -13.98 -23.95 0.88
C ASN A 146 -13.53 -22.54 0.50
N HIS A 147 -12.69 -21.96 1.35
CA HIS A 147 -12.03 -20.70 1.08
C HIS A 147 -11.08 -20.86 -0.11
N HIS A 148 -11.44 -20.26 -1.25
CA HIS A 148 -10.62 -20.24 -2.48
C HIS A 148 -9.24 -19.60 -2.28
N TRP A 149 -9.11 -18.80 -1.22
CA TRP A 149 -7.87 -18.19 -0.79
C TRP A 149 -7.55 -18.63 0.64
N ARG A 150 -6.36 -19.18 0.86
CA ARG A 150 -5.85 -19.53 2.19
C ARG A 150 -4.79 -18.55 2.63
N THR A 151 -4.86 -18.14 3.89
CA THR A 151 -3.74 -17.46 4.55
C THR A 151 -2.83 -18.53 5.16
N ILE A 152 -1.54 -18.46 4.84
CA ILE A 152 -0.54 -19.46 5.23
C ILE A 152 0.61 -18.72 5.95
N GLU A 153 1.12 -19.31 7.03
CA GLU A 153 2.34 -18.80 7.67
C GLU A 153 3.56 -19.14 6.79
N ASP A 154 4.40 -18.16 6.49
CA ASP A 154 5.58 -18.33 5.65
C ASP A 154 6.75 -17.53 6.23
N SER A 155 7.82 -18.23 6.61
CA SER A 155 9.04 -17.61 7.16
C SER A 155 9.80 -16.72 6.17
N GLN A 156 9.54 -16.85 4.86
CA GLN A 156 10.11 -16.01 3.83
C GLN A 156 9.30 -14.72 3.61
N SER A 157 8.10 -14.60 4.21
CA SER A 157 7.33 -13.36 4.24
C SER A 157 7.94 -12.38 5.25
N GLU A 158 8.05 -11.11 4.86
CA GLU A 158 8.42 -10.03 5.78
C GLU A 158 7.41 -9.90 6.95
N PHE A 159 6.17 -10.35 6.73
CA PHE A 159 5.05 -10.25 7.66
C PHE A 159 4.67 -11.60 8.30
N GLY A 160 5.42 -12.66 7.99
CA GLY A 160 5.17 -14.03 8.45
C GLY A 160 3.94 -14.71 7.84
N LYS A 161 3.14 -14.01 7.02
CA LYS A 161 1.90 -14.54 6.43
C LYS A 161 1.76 -14.16 4.97
N VAL A 162 1.33 -15.14 4.18
CA VAL A 162 1.06 -15.00 2.74
C VAL A 162 -0.33 -15.50 2.43
N VAL A 163 -0.82 -15.22 1.23
CA VAL A 163 -2.09 -15.77 0.74
C VAL A 163 -1.86 -16.60 -0.50
N TYR A 164 -2.56 -17.72 -0.56
CA TYR A 164 -2.49 -18.67 -1.66
C TYR A 164 -3.87 -18.85 -2.28
N LEU A 165 -3.94 -18.75 -3.60
CA LEU A 165 -5.13 -19.04 -4.40
C LEU A 165 -5.21 -20.53 -4.71
N ASP A 166 -6.13 -21.24 -4.04
CA ASP A 166 -6.43 -22.64 -4.33
C ASP A 166 -7.09 -22.80 -5.69
N TYR A 167 -8.20 -22.10 -5.93
CA TYR A 167 -8.98 -22.25 -7.16
C TYR A 167 -10.00 -21.12 -7.34
N VAL A 168 -10.11 -20.49 -8.50
CA VAL A 168 -11.22 -19.56 -8.79
C VAL A 168 -11.44 -19.38 -10.31
N TRP A 169 -12.63 -18.94 -10.71
CA TRP A 169 -12.91 -18.56 -12.10
C TRP A 169 -12.52 -17.11 -12.37
N TRP A 170 -12.98 -16.18 -11.53
CA TRP A 170 -12.51 -14.80 -11.58
C TRP A 170 -12.34 -14.26 -10.18
N PHE A 171 -11.44 -13.29 -10.03
CA PHE A 171 -11.22 -12.65 -8.75
C PHE A 171 -10.79 -11.19 -8.92
N ASP A 172 -10.96 -10.47 -7.82
CA ASP A 172 -10.44 -9.16 -7.54
C ASP A 172 -9.86 -9.22 -6.13
N VAL A 173 -8.56 -8.96 -6.01
CA VAL A 173 -7.87 -8.77 -4.72
C VAL A 173 -7.44 -7.33 -4.67
N SER A 174 -7.95 -6.61 -3.68
CA SER A 174 -7.71 -5.19 -3.53
C SER A 174 -7.29 -4.81 -2.11
N SER A 175 -6.67 -3.63 -2.03
CA SER A 175 -6.26 -2.98 -0.80
C SER A 175 -6.33 -1.48 -0.97
N THR A 176 -6.51 -0.76 0.13
CA THR A 176 -6.38 0.70 0.17
C THR A 176 -5.31 1.09 1.17
N LEU A 177 -4.25 1.71 0.70
CA LEU A 177 -3.25 2.36 1.55
C LEU A 177 -3.79 3.74 1.92
N LYS A 178 -4.05 3.95 3.22
CA LYS A 178 -4.68 5.18 3.71
C LYS A 178 -3.66 6.29 3.95
N ALA A 179 -4.01 7.52 3.57
CA ALA A 179 -3.24 8.74 3.85
C ALA A 179 -1.75 8.65 3.48
N VAL A 180 -1.47 8.22 2.24
CA VAL A 180 -0.10 8.09 1.70
C VAL A 180 0.56 9.48 1.63
N LEU A 181 1.88 9.52 1.92
CA LEU A 181 2.65 10.77 1.89
C LEU A 181 2.87 11.25 0.44
N PRO A 182 2.94 12.56 0.18
CA PRO A 182 3.29 13.09 -1.14
C PRO A 182 4.62 12.54 -1.68
N GLY A 183 4.72 12.43 -2.99
CA GLY A 183 5.92 11.98 -3.68
C GLY A 183 5.64 11.04 -4.86
N THR A 184 6.69 10.68 -5.58
CA THR A 184 6.63 9.73 -6.68
C THR A 184 6.99 8.33 -6.17
N TYR A 185 6.18 7.34 -6.51
CA TYR A 185 6.36 5.96 -6.05
C TYR A 185 6.37 4.93 -7.18
N ASP A 186 7.18 3.90 -7.00
CA ASP A 186 7.09 2.62 -7.71
C ASP A 186 6.08 1.72 -7.00
N VAL A 187 5.23 1.02 -7.75
CA VAL A 187 4.29 0.03 -7.22
C VAL A 187 4.88 -1.37 -7.37
N VAL A 188 5.14 -2.06 -6.25
CA VAL A 188 5.86 -3.33 -6.26
C VAL A 188 5.04 -4.42 -5.58
N TRP A 189 4.68 -5.45 -6.35
CA TRP A 189 4.01 -6.64 -5.88
C TRP A 189 5.03 -7.74 -5.57
N ARG A 190 4.96 -8.32 -4.36
CA ARG A 190 5.68 -9.55 -4.05
C ARG A 190 4.75 -10.73 -4.22
N LEU A 191 5.00 -11.52 -5.25
CA LEU A 191 4.16 -12.65 -5.63
C LEU A 191 4.99 -13.84 -6.07
N LYS A 192 4.35 -15.01 -6.11
CA LYS A 192 4.92 -16.24 -6.65
C LYS A 192 3.82 -16.97 -7.43
N ILE A 193 4.20 -17.61 -8.53
CA ILE A 193 3.29 -18.44 -9.31
C ILE A 193 3.82 -19.86 -9.26
N GLU A 194 2.98 -20.76 -8.76
CA GLU A 194 3.29 -22.18 -8.72
C GLU A 194 3.17 -22.80 -10.10
N GLN A 195 4.19 -23.57 -10.48
CA GLN A 195 4.11 -24.41 -11.66
C GLN A 195 3.17 -25.58 -11.35
N SER A 196 2.06 -25.69 -12.08
CA SER A 196 1.17 -26.84 -11.93
C SER A 196 1.92 -28.12 -12.31
N ASN A 197 2.26 -28.95 -11.32
CA ASN A 197 2.87 -30.26 -11.51
C ASN A 197 1.87 -31.32 -12.00
N TYR A 198 0.57 -31.00 -12.02
CA TYR A 198 -0.47 -31.90 -12.48
C TYR A 198 -0.59 -31.84 -14.00
N SER A 199 -0.08 -32.88 -14.67
CA SER A 199 -0.23 -33.05 -16.10
C SER A 199 -1.72 -33.17 -16.47
N ARG A 200 -2.12 -32.40 -17.49
CA ARG A 200 -3.27 -32.59 -18.40
C ARG A 200 -4.67 -32.23 -17.86
N ARG A 201 -5.15 -31.10 -18.42
CA ARG A 201 -6.54 -30.69 -18.73
C ARG A 201 -7.33 -29.81 -17.76
N TYR A 202 -7.02 -29.74 -16.46
CA TYR A 202 -7.91 -29.05 -15.51
C TYR A 202 -7.34 -27.82 -14.80
N TYR A 203 -6.02 -27.72 -14.63
CA TYR A 203 -5.38 -26.58 -13.96
C TYR A 203 -4.41 -25.91 -14.93
N ARG A 204 -4.86 -24.85 -15.60
CA ARG A 204 -3.95 -23.97 -16.36
C ARG A 204 -3.17 -23.14 -15.36
N ASN A 205 -1.87 -22.97 -15.61
CA ASN A 205 -1.07 -21.99 -14.87
C ASN A 205 -1.77 -20.63 -14.93
N ILE A 206 -1.67 -19.86 -13.86
CA ILE A 206 -2.32 -18.55 -13.81
C ILE A 206 -1.81 -17.65 -14.95
N GLN A 207 -2.75 -16.98 -15.61
CA GLN A 207 -2.51 -16.08 -16.75
C GLN A 207 -3.43 -14.87 -16.63
N ASN A 208 -3.13 -13.83 -17.43
CA ASN A 208 -3.94 -12.62 -17.57
C ASN A 208 -4.24 -11.92 -16.23
N LEU A 209 -3.28 -11.88 -15.31
CA LEU A 209 -3.39 -11.08 -14.10
C LEU A 209 -3.20 -9.62 -14.46
N ASN A 210 -4.24 -8.83 -14.25
CA ASN A 210 -4.20 -7.40 -14.48
C ASN A 210 -3.97 -6.68 -13.16
N PHE A 211 -3.34 -5.51 -13.25
CA PHE A 211 -3.04 -4.67 -12.10
C PHE A 211 -3.66 -3.30 -12.30
N SER A 212 -4.22 -2.72 -11.25
CA SER A 212 -4.63 -1.32 -11.26
C SER A 212 -4.23 -0.60 -10.00
N THR A 213 -3.81 0.65 -10.15
CA THR A 213 -3.49 1.56 -9.07
C THR A 213 -4.27 2.85 -9.27
N THR A 214 -5.04 3.26 -8.27
CA THR A 214 -5.82 4.51 -8.30
C THR A 214 -5.40 5.40 -7.14
N VAL A 215 -5.01 6.63 -7.45
CA VAL A 215 -4.84 7.70 -6.45
C VAL A 215 -6.20 8.32 -6.19
N ILE A 216 -6.64 8.33 -4.93
CA ILE A 216 -7.96 8.80 -4.50
C ILE A 216 -7.77 10.00 -3.57
N GLU A 217 -8.28 11.17 -3.96
CA GLU A 217 -8.34 12.36 -3.12
C GLU A 217 -9.39 12.17 -2.00
N ARG A 218 -9.08 12.60 -0.77
CA ARG A 218 -9.91 12.45 0.42
C ARG A 218 -9.91 13.71 1.27
N PHE A 219 -11.01 13.92 2.00
CA PHE A 219 -11.21 15.05 2.92
C PHE A 219 -11.50 14.54 4.33
N GLU A 220 -11.16 15.34 5.35
CA GLU A 220 -11.20 14.93 6.77
C GLU A 220 -12.63 14.74 7.35
N ASP A 221 -13.66 15.37 6.76
CA ASP A 221 -15.00 15.48 7.36
C ASP A 221 -16.11 14.68 6.68
N GLU A 222 -15.82 13.98 5.59
CA GLU A 222 -16.79 13.04 5.05
C GLU A 222 -16.52 11.71 5.74
N GLY A 223 -17.55 11.16 6.40
CA GLY A 223 -17.48 9.80 6.92
C GLY A 223 -17.21 8.79 5.80
N ASP A 224 -17.44 7.50 6.02
CA ASP A 224 -17.27 6.44 5.00
C ASP A 224 -18.11 6.63 3.70
N ALA A 225 -18.74 7.79 3.50
CA ALA A 225 -19.31 8.26 2.26
C ALA A 225 -18.21 8.84 1.34
N GLU A 226 -18.13 8.28 0.15
CA GLU A 226 -17.24 8.64 -0.94
C GLU A 226 -17.24 10.14 -1.25
N THR A 227 -16.21 10.86 -0.79
CA THR A 227 -15.93 12.22 -1.27
C THR A 227 -15.28 12.19 -2.63
N ALA A 228 -15.95 12.83 -3.59
CA ALA A 228 -15.39 13.47 -4.78
C ALA A 228 -14.37 12.62 -5.59
N ILE A 229 -14.93 11.76 -6.45
CA ILE A 229 -14.32 11.20 -7.67
C ILE A 229 -14.07 12.35 -8.66
N HIS A 230 -13.19 13.30 -8.34
CA HIS A 230 -12.96 14.46 -9.21
C HIS A 230 -11.62 14.45 -9.94
N ASP A 231 -10.60 13.72 -9.47
CA ASP A 231 -9.31 13.58 -10.15
C ASP A 231 -8.67 12.20 -9.90
N GLU A 232 -9.30 11.12 -10.37
CA GLU A 232 -8.69 9.79 -10.30
C GLU A 232 -7.49 9.67 -11.25
N GLN A 233 -6.28 9.64 -10.70
CA GLN A 233 -5.12 9.12 -11.44
C GLN A 233 -5.17 7.59 -11.40
N LYS A 234 -5.87 6.98 -12.37
CA LYS A 234 -5.98 5.53 -12.51
C LYS A 234 -4.98 5.00 -13.53
N HIS A 235 -4.11 4.10 -13.07
CA HIS A 235 -3.17 3.37 -13.90
C HIS A 235 -3.60 1.92 -13.99
N ASN A 236 -3.66 1.37 -15.20
CA ASN A 236 -3.90 -0.05 -15.42
C ASN A 236 -2.67 -0.65 -16.11
N HIS A 237 -2.31 -1.86 -15.71
CA HIS A 237 -1.28 -2.64 -16.38
C HIS A 237 -1.83 -4.02 -16.73
N ILE A 238 -1.68 -4.39 -17.99
CA ILE A 238 -2.02 -5.70 -18.53
C ILE A 238 -0.69 -6.31 -18.99
N PRO A 239 -0.09 -7.22 -18.21
CA PRO A 239 1.19 -7.79 -18.54
C PRO A 239 1.16 -8.66 -19.79
N GLN A 240 2.29 -8.72 -20.48
CA GLN A 240 2.55 -9.62 -21.59
C GLN A 240 2.40 -11.09 -21.13
N PRO A 241 1.88 -11.99 -21.98
CA PRO A 241 1.71 -13.40 -21.62
C PRO A 241 3.01 -14.11 -21.17
N THR A 242 4.16 -13.62 -21.63
CA THR A 242 5.49 -14.12 -21.25
C THR A 242 5.84 -13.86 -19.79
N LEU A 243 5.27 -12.81 -19.16
CA LEU A 243 5.48 -12.49 -17.73
C LEU A 243 5.24 -13.72 -16.86
N TYR A 244 4.06 -14.33 -16.98
CA TYR A 244 3.63 -15.42 -16.11
C TYR A 244 4.53 -16.64 -16.27
N ALA A 245 4.96 -16.93 -17.50
CA ALA A 245 5.90 -18.02 -17.76
C ALA A 245 7.28 -17.74 -17.13
N ASN A 246 7.76 -16.50 -17.19
CA ASN A 246 9.03 -16.10 -16.60
C ASN A 246 8.99 -16.19 -15.07
N ILE A 247 7.93 -15.69 -14.44
CA ILE A 247 7.73 -15.80 -12.99
C ILE A 247 7.59 -17.27 -12.57
N THR A 248 6.79 -18.06 -13.29
CA THR A 248 6.59 -19.49 -12.97
C THR A 248 7.91 -20.27 -13.04
N ARG A 249 8.75 -20.00 -14.05
CA ARG A 249 10.05 -20.69 -14.22
C ARG A 249 11.02 -20.45 -13.07
N LYS A 250 10.89 -19.34 -12.34
CA LYS A 250 11.73 -19.07 -11.17
C LYS A 250 11.44 -19.99 -10.01
N SER A 251 10.18 -20.43 -9.85
CA SER A 251 9.74 -21.21 -8.69
C SER A 251 9.97 -20.55 -7.33
N GLU A 252 10.22 -19.23 -7.31
CA GLU A 252 10.57 -18.44 -6.12
C GLU A 252 9.72 -17.16 -6.04
N TRP A 253 9.81 -16.47 -4.90
CA TRP A 253 9.21 -15.13 -4.74
C TRP A 253 9.88 -14.13 -5.67
N VAL A 254 9.06 -13.33 -6.34
CA VAL A 254 9.53 -12.23 -7.19
C VAL A 254 8.97 -10.91 -6.69
N GLU A 255 9.75 -9.85 -6.86
CA GLU A 255 9.28 -8.48 -6.73
C GLU A 255 8.99 -7.92 -8.11
N TYR A 256 7.72 -7.91 -8.47
CA TYR A 256 7.27 -7.40 -9.74
C TYR A 256 6.90 -5.92 -9.60
N CYS A 257 7.75 -5.05 -10.16
CA CYS A 257 7.48 -3.62 -10.24
C CYS A 257 6.61 -3.33 -11.46
N LEU A 258 5.51 -2.61 -11.26
CA LEU A 258 4.67 -2.16 -12.37
C LEU A 258 5.46 -1.16 -13.24
N PRO A 259 5.19 -1.09 -14.55
CA PRO A 259 5.98 -0.28 -15.49
C PRO A 259 5.68 1.23 -15.40
N TYR A 260 4.69 1.61 -14.59
CA TYR A 260 4.32 3.00 -14.36
C TYR A 260 4.71 3.44 -12.95
N LYS A 261 4.84 4.75 -12.79
CA LYS A 261 5.02 5.43 -11.50
C LYS A 261 3.70 6.07 -11.12
N ILE A 262 3.47 6.21 -9.82
CA ILE A 262 2.36 7.00 -9.30
C ILE A 262 2.91 8.26 -8.66
N ASP A 263 2.24 9.38 -8.89
CA ASP A 263 2.58 10.66 -8.29
C ASP A 263 1.49 11.02 -7.28
N VAL A 264 1.86 11.07 -6.01
CA VAL A 264 0.96 11.49 -4.93
C VAL A 264 1.14 13.00 -4.75
N PRO A 265 0.11 13.82 -5.03
CA PRO A 265 0.22 15.27 -4.95
C PRO A 265 0.52 15.76 -3.54
N GLU A 266 1.08 16.97 -3.46
CA GLU A 266 1.27 17.68 -2.19
C GLU A 266 -0.06 17.89 -1.46
N ARG A 267 -0.01 17.74 -0.13
CA ARG A 267 -1.19 17.96 0.71
C ARG A 267 -1.50 19.46 0.73
N LYS A 268 -2.79 19.77 0.59
CA LYS A 268 -3.30 21.14 0.57
C LYS A 268 -4.43 21.27 1.58
N ILE A 269 -4.61 22.49 2.09
CA ILE A 269 -5.77 22.83 2.90
C ILE A 269 -6.75 23.55 1.97
N VAL A 270 -7.93 22.97 1.75
CA VAL A 270 -9.01 23.55 0.94
C VAL A 270 -10.18 23.80 1.87
N ASP A 271 -10.64 25.05 1.94
CA ASP A 271 -11.74 25.47 2.82
C ASP A 271 -11.56 25.07 4.30
N GLY A 272 -10.31 25.12 4.79
CA GLY A 272 -9.96 24.76 6.16
C GLY A 272 -9.87 23.25 6.42
N LYS A 273 -10.05 22.41 5.40
CA LYS A 273 -9.97 20.95 5.49
C LYS A 273 -8.69 20.43 4.88
N MET A 274 -8.05 19.46 5.54
CA MET A 274 -6.90 18.77 4.97
C MET A 274 -7.37 17.88 3.81
N VAL A 275 -6.74 18.06 2.66
CA VAL A 275 -6.83 17.15 1.53
C VAL A 275 -5.67 16.16 1.60
N TYR A 276 -6.00 14.88 1.61
CA TYR A 276 -5.04 13.78 1.61
C TYR A 276 -5.37 12.78 0.51
N HIS A 277 -4.47 11.81 0.30
CA HIS A 277 -4.63 10.83 -0.76
C HIS A 277 -4.53 9.41 -0.22
N ASP A 278 -5.48 8.58 -0.59
CA ASP A 278 -5.43 7.14 -0.44
C ASP A 278 -4.98 6.51 -1.76
N ILE A 279 -4.32 5.35 -1.69
CA ILE A 279 -3.92 4.60 -2.87
C ILE A 279 -4.65 3.26 -2.88
N HIS A 280 -5.56 3.09 -3.84
CA HIS A 280 -6.25 1.83 -4.07
C HIS A 280 -5.43 0.97 -5.03
N LEU A 281 -5.09 -0.24 -4.59
CA LEU A 281 -4.27 -1.20 -5.31
C LEU A 281 -5.09 -2.45 -5.55
N LYS A 282 -5.00 -2.98 -6.77
CA LYS A 282 -5.78 -4.14 -7.15
C LYS A 282 -5.01 -5.04 -8.11
N ILE A 283 -5.08 -6.34 -7.84
CA ILE A 283 -4.71 -7.41 -8.77
C ILE A 283 -5.98 -8.20 -9.07
N TYR A 284 -6.28 -8.38 -10.34
CA TYR A 284 -7.56 -8.94 -10.75
C TYR A 284 -7.46 -9.74 -12.03
N ASN A 285 -8.39 -10.66 -12.18
CA ASN A 285 -8.65 -11.27 -13.47
C ASN A 285 -10.14 -11.60 -13.53
N HIS A 286 -10.78 -11.12 -14.59
CA HIS A 286 -12.22 -11.24 -14.85
C HIS A 286 -12.56 -12.23 -15.97
N ASP A 287 -11.58 -12.97 -16.49
CA ASP A 287 -11.82 -13.98 -17.51
C ASP A 287 -12.49 -15.22 -16.89
N SER A 288 -13.24 -15.97 -17.71
CA SER A 288 -13.97 -17.16 -17.27
C SER A 288 -13.12 -18.43 -17.30
N THR A 289 -11.81 -18.33 -17.07
CA THR A 289 -10.92 -19.50 -17.03
C THR A 289 -10.52 -19.84 -15.60
N SER A 290 -10.42 -21.13 -15.29
CA SER A 290 -9.98 -21.60 -13.97
C SER A 290 -8.54 -21.17 -13.66
N LYS A 291 -8.31 -20.69 -12.43
CA LYS A 291 -7.01 -20.24 -11.94
C LYS A 291 -6.70 -20.86 -10.59
N SER A 292 -5.43 -21.13 -10.35
CA SER A 292 -4.89 -21.63 -9.09
C SER A 292 -3.40 -21.29 -9.04
N GLY A 293 -2.78 -21.42 -7.87
CA GLY A 293 -1.32 -21.39 -7.79
C GLY A 293 -0.72 -19.99 -7.63
N LEU A 294 -1.53 -18.96 -7.38
CA LEU A 294 -1.03 -17.61 -7.10
C LEU A 294 -0.79 -17.43 -5.62
N TRP A 295 0.44 -17.05 -5.30
CA TRP A 295 0.87 -16.65 -3.97
C TRP A 295 1.08 -15.13 -3.97
N ILE A 296 0.52 -14.44 -2.99
CA ILE A 296 0.73 -13.00 -2.77
C ILE A 296 1.22 -12.82 -1.34
N ASP A 297 2.32 -12.08 -1.18
CA ASP A 297 2.83 -11.71 0.15
C ASP A 297 2.40 -10.28 0.49
N TYR A 298 2.77 -9.32 -0.35
CA TYR A 298 2.42 -7.92 -0.17
C TYR A 298 2.36 -7.17 -1.50
N VAL A 299 1.73 -6.01 -1.47
CA VAL A 299 2.06 -4.91 -2.39
C VAL A 299 2.61 -3.75 -1.59
N ARG A 300 3.60 -3.04 -2.13
CA ARG A 300 4.15 -1.85 -1.50
C ARG A 300 4.41 -0.75 -2.49
N LEU A 301 4.27 0.48 -2.04
CA LEU A 301 4.82 1.64 -2.72
C LEU A 301 6.26 1.81 -2.25
N ARG A 302 7.16 2.18 -3.15
CA ARG A 302 8.53 2.60 -2.80
C ARG A 302 8.77 3.97 -3.37
N GLU A 303 9.36 4.87 -2.59
CA GLU A 303 9.82 6.16 -3.12
C GLU A 303 10.71 5.90 -4.34
N HIS A 304 10.37 6.55 -5.44
CA HIS A 304 11.00 6.29 -6.73
C HIS A 304 12.47 6.70 -6.69
N ASP A 305 13.35 5.79 -7.11
CA ASP A 305 14.79 6.03 -7.23
C ASP A 305 15.25 5.59 -8.62
N LYS A 306 15.80 6.55 -9.39
CA LYS A 306 16.27 6.32 -10.76
C LYS A 306 17.40 5.29 -10.84
N ASN A 307 18.14 5.08 -9.74
CA ASN A 307 19.24 4.11 -9.68
C ASN A 307 18.78 2.72 -9.25
N ARG A 308 17.51 2.56 -8.85
CA ARG A 308 16.97 1.29 -8.40
C ARG A 308 16.69 0.40 -9.61
N VAL A 309 17.34 -0.75 -9.61
CA VAL A 309 17.13 -1.77 -10.64
C VAL A 309 16.17 -2.81 -10.10
N TYR A 310 15.02 -2.97 -10.78
CA TYR A 310 14.13 -4.09 -10.58
C TYR A 310 14.46 -5.20 -11.57
N GLU A 311 14.15 -6.42 -11.18
CA GLU A 311 14.21 -7.52 -12.12
C GLU A 311 13.14 -7.36 -13.21
N GLN A 312 13.56 -7.53 -14.46
CA GLN A 312 12.68 -7.42 -15.61
C GLN A 312 12.08 -8.79 -15.94
N PHE A 313 10.75 -8.82 -16.02
CA PHE A 313 10.00 -10.00 -16.42
C PHE A 313 9.26 -9.82 -17.74
N GLU A 314 9.29 -8.60 -18.27
CA GLU A 314 8.67 -8.15 -19.52
C GLU A 314 9.66 -7.30 -20.29
N GLU A 315 9.50 -7.26 -21.60
CA GLU A 315 10.21 -6.31 -22.46
C GLU A 315 9.60 -4.92 -22.25
N ILE A 316 10.45 -3.93 -22.00
CA ILE A 316 10.02 -2.54 -21.86
C ILE A 316 9.96 -1.95 -23.27
N GLU A 317 8.77 -1.67 -23.77
CA GLU A 317 8.62 -0.82 -24.95
C GLU A 317 8.98 0.61 -24.55
N GLU A 318 10.16 1.08 -24.95
CA GLU A 318 10.52 2.49 -24.83
C GLU A 318 9.59 3.31 -25.72
N ASN A 319 8.64 4.03 -25.10
CA ASN A 319 7.85 5.03 -25.80
C ASN A 319 8.78 6.19 -26.22
N GLU A 320 9.35 6.12 -27.42
CA GLU A 320 9.91 7.32 -28.05
C GLU A 320 8.77 8.34 -28.27
N PRO A 321 9.01 9.65 -28.00
CA PRO A 321 8.02 10.67 -28.26
C PRO A 321 7.75 10.71 -29.77
N ASN A 322 6.47 10.57 -30.14
CA ASN A 322 5.94 10.67 -31.50
C ASN A 322 6.76 11.62 -32.38
N SER A 323 7.69 11.04 -33.13
CA SER A 323 8.22 11.67 -34.33
C SER A 323 7.06 11.74 -35.31
N THR A 324 6.55 12.94 -35.54
CA THR A 324 5.65 13.28 -36.64
C THR A 324 6.16 12.57 -37.89
N ARG A 325 5.43 11.54 -38.35
CA ARG A 325 5.66 10.99 -39.68
C ARG A 325 5.05 12.00 -40.64
N ASP A 326 5.93 12.73 -41.30
CA ASP A 326 5.60 13.48 -42.50
C ASP A 326 4.96 12.50 -43.50
N ASP A 327 3.66 12.70 -43.75
CA ASP A 327 2.94 12.08 -44.84
C ASP A 327 3.45 12.69 -46.15
N ASP A 328 4.38 12.00 -46.82
CA ASP A 328 4.74 12.30 -48.19
C ASP A 328 4.75 11.03 -49.05
N ASN A 329 3.87 11.06 -50.05
CA ASN A 329 3.94 10.41 -51.36
C ASN A 329 4.15 8.89 -51.46
N TYR A 330 3.04 8.22 -51.83
CA TYR A 330 3.11 7.22 -52.90
C TYR A 330 2.00 7.50 -53.93
N ASP A 331 2.42 8.09 -55.06
CA ASP A 331 1.68 8.10 -56.31
C ASP A 331 1.31 6.67 -56.71
N SER A 332 0.02 6.44 -56.98
CA SER A 332 -0.49 5.21 -57.58
C SER A 332 -0.66 5.42 -59.09
N ASP A 333 0.41 5.23 -59.84
CA ASP A 333 0.34 5.04 -61.29
C ASP A 333 0.56 3.55 -61.58
N TYR A 334 -0.51 2.85 -61.97
CA TYR A 334 -0.45 1.80 -63.01
C TYR A 334 -1.85 1.61 -63.62
N ASP A 335 -2.03 2.32 -64.72
CA ASP A 335 -2.61 1.91 -66.00
C ASP A 335 -3.58 0.72 -66.01
N THR A 336 -4.83 1.07 -66.33
CA THR A 336 -5.73 0.31 -67.18
C THR A 336 -5.07 -0.08 -68.50
N ASP A 337 -5.15 -1.36 -68.87
CA ASP A 337 -5.38 -1.73 -70.26
C ASP A 337 -6.17 -3.04 -70.37
N ASN A 338 -7.26 -2.94 -71.13
CA ASN A 338 -8.04 -4.04 -71.66
C ASN A 338 -7.20 -4.84 -72.67
N ASP A 339 -7.41 -6.14 -72.83
CA ASP A 339 -8.36 -6.66 -73.84
C ASP A 339 -8.07 -8.15 -74.18
N ASP A 340 -9.16 -8.81 -74.55
CA ASP A 340 -9.27 -9.94 -75.48
C ASP A 340 -8.55 -11.30 -75.26
N GLY A 341 -9.39 -12.33 -75.10
CA GLY A 341 -9.69 -13.18 -76.26
C GLY A 341 -9.20 -14.64 -76.27
N MET A 342 -10.19 -15.54 -76.25
CA MET A 342 -10.20 -16.94 -76.77
C MET A 342 -9.38 -17.98 -75.99
N THR A 343 -9.93 -19.14 -75.60
CA THR A 343 -10.87 -20.03 -76.33
C THR A 343 -11.72 -20.84 -75.35
#